data_AF-A0A3B0RXR6-F1
#
_entry.id   AF-A0A3B0RXR6-F1
#
_cell.length_a   1.000
_cell.length_b   1.000
_cell.length_c   1.000
_cell.angle_alpha   90.00
_cell.angle_beta   90.00
_cell.angle_gamma   90.00
#
_symmetry.space_group_name_H-M   'P 1'
#
loop_
_entity.id
_entity.type
_entity.pdbx_description
1 polymer ?
#
loop_
_entity_poly.entity_id
_entity_poly.type
_entity_poly.pdbx_seq_one_letter_code
_entity_poly.pdbx_strand_id
1 'polypeptide(L)' 'MTANSNIARERYLSIQRLASDLGRPTDELLTLYVMEGFIARASESVYSDQLVLKGGMLMSTFAE' A
#
# COMPACT_ATOMS: atom_id res chain seq x y z
N MET A 1 -13.42 21.62 -2.69
CA MET A 1 -12.51 20.48 -2.93
C MET A 1 -11.11 20.96 -2.57
N THR A 2 -10.52 20.52 -1.46
CA THR A 2 -9.17 20.97 -1.04
C THR A 2 -8.09 20.25 -1.87
N ALA A 3 -6.90 20.83 -2.01
CA ALA A 3 -5.82 20.22 -2.80
C ALA A 3 -5.52 18.75 -2.42
N ASN A 4 -5.59 18.42 -1.11
CA ASN A 4 -5.42 17.04 -0.62
C ASN A 4 -6.50 16.07 -1.11
N SER A 5 -7.75 16.51 -1.27
CA SER A 5 -8.81 15.66 -1.81
C SER A 5 -8.61 15.33 -3.29
N ASN A 6 -7.95 16.22 -4.05
CA ASN A 6 -7.58 15.93 -5.43
C ASN A 6 -6.45 14.89 -5.51
N ILE A 7 -5.41 15.04 -4.68
CA ILE A 7 -4.28 14.07 -4.63
C ILE A 7 -4.76 12.67 -4.23
N ALA A 8 -5.59 12.57 -3.19
CA ALA A 8 -6.14 11.28 -2.74
C ALA A 8 -6.96 10.61 -3.85
N ARG A 9 -7.77 11.39 -4.57
CA ARG A 9 -8.56 10.90 -5.71
C ARG A 9 -7.67 10.44 -6.87
N GLU A 10 -6.64 11.21 -7.23
CA GLU A 10 -5.71 10.86 -8.30
C GLU A 10 -4.95 9.56 -7.99
N ARG A 11 -4.50 9.38 -6.73
CA ARG A 11 -3.87 8.15 -6.27
C ARG A 11 -4.82 6.97 -6.34
N TYR A 12 -6.04 7.12 -5.84
CA TYR A 12 -7.05 6.07 -5.91
C TYR A 12 -7.34 5.63 -7.36
N LEU A 13 -7.53 6.58 -8.29
CA LEU A 13 -7.75 6.27 -9.70
C LEU A 13 -6.55 5.58 -10.35
N SER A 14 -5.33 5.93 -9.93
CA SER A 14 -4.11 5.27 -10.42
C SER A 14 -4.04 3.82 -9.95
N ILE A 15 -4.36 3.56 -8.68
CA ILE A 15 -4.43 2.21 -8.11
C ILE A 15 -5.52 1.38 -8.80
N GLN A 16 -6.69 1.96 -9.05
CA GLN A 16 -7.78 1.28 -9.74
C GLN A 16 -7.39 0.85 -11.16
N ARG A 17 -6.70 1.73 -11.92
CA ARG A 17 -6.19 1.39 -13.26
C ARG A 17 -5.18 0.25 -13.20
N LEU A 18 -4.20 0.35 -12.28
CA LEU A 18 -3.20 -0.69 -12.10
C LEU A 18 -3.83 -2.04 -11.72
N ALA A 19 -4.83 -2.05 -10.85
CA ALA A 19 -5.55 -3.25 -10.46
C ALA A 19 -6.26 -3.90 -11.66
N SER A 20 -6.91 -3.08 -12.50
CA SER A 20 -7.53 -3.52 -13.75
C SER A 20 -6.50 -4.14 -14.70
N ASP A 21 -5.35 -3.50 -14.89
CA ASP A 21 -4.29 -3.97 -15.79
C ASP A 21 -3.67 -5.29 -15.32
N LEU A 22 -3.60 -5.49 -14.00
CA LEU A 22 -3.09 -6.73 -13.38
C LEU A 22 -4.18 -7.81 -13.23
N GLY A 23 -5.44 -7.53 -13.58
CA GLY A 23 -6.55 -8.45 -13.35
C GLY A 23 -6.80 -8.76 -11.87
N ARG A 24 -6.42 -7.85 -10.97
CA ARG A 24 -6.54 -8.01 -9.51
C ARG A 24 -7.63 -7.11 -8.92
N PRO A 25 -8.20 -7.47 -7.77
CA PRO A 25 -9.12 -6.61 -7.04
C PRO A 25 -8.47 -5.28 -6.64
N THR A 26 -9.21 -4.17 -6.75
CA THR A 26 -8.70 -2.82 -6.40
C THR A 26 -8.44 -2.67 -4.90
N ASP A 27 -9.25 -3.31 -4.06
CA ASP A 27 -9.11 -3.34 -2.60
C ASP A 27 -7.83 -4.04 -2.15
N GLU A 28 -7.44 -5.11 -2.85
CA GLU A 28 -6.16 -5.79 -2.63
C GLU A 28 -4.98 -4.83 -2.86
N LEU A 29 -4.92 -4.18 -4.02
CA LEU A 29 -3.85 -3.23 -4.33
C LEU A 29 -3.88 -1.99 -3.44
N LEU A 30 -5.07 -1.51 -3.07
CA LEU A 30 -5.19 -0.40 -2.13
C LEU A 30 -4.63 -0.77 -0.76
N THR A 31 -4.88 -2.00 -0.29
CA THR A 31 -4.32 -2.52 0.96
C THR A 31 -2.80 -2.58 0.90
N LEU A 32 -2.25 -3.13 -0.19
CA LEU A 32 -0.80 -3.17 -0.40
C LEU A 32 -0.18 -1.77 -0.43
N TYR A 33 -0.76 -0.83 -1.18
CA TYR A 33 -0.28 0.55 -1.26
C TYR A 33 -0.23 1.23 0.12
N VAL A 34 -1.28 1.06 0.94
CA VAL A 34 -1.30 1.64 2.29
C VAL A 34 -0.25 0.97 3.18
N MET A 35 -0.11 -0.35 3.10
CA MET A 35 0.85 -1.12 3.89
C MET A 35 2.29 -0.77 3.53
N GLU A 36 2.63 -0.65 2.25
CA GLU A 36 3.96 -0.19 1.80
C GLU A 36 4.29 1.18 2.36
N GLY A 37 3.36 2.14 2.25
CA GLY A 37 3.55 3.48 2.80
C GLY A 37 3.69 3.47 4.33
N PHE A 38 2.96 2.61 5.02
CA PHE A 38 3.09 2.43 6.47
C PHE A 38 4.45 1.84 6.84
N ILE A 39 4.87 0.75 6.19
CA ILE A 39 6.14 0.07 6.46
C ILE A 39 7.31 1.01 6.19
N ALA A 40 7.29 1.75 5.07
CA ALA A 40 8.33 2.74 4.75
C ALA A 40 8.48 3.80 5.84
N ARG A 41 7.36 4.35 6.33
CA ARG A 41 7.39 5.32 7.44
C ARG A 41 7.85 4.68 8.76
N ALA A 42 7.42 3.45 9.03
CA ALA A 42 7.80 2.75 10.25
C ALA A 42 9.29 2.38 10.26
N SER A 43 9.86 2.00 9.12
CA SER A 43 11.29 1.69 8.98
C SER A 43 12.19 2.92 9.17
N GLU A 44 11.70 4.11 8.85
CA GLU A 44 12.41 5.38 9.08
C GLU A 44 12.17 5.98 10.47
N SER A 45 11.29 5.35 11.27
CA SER A 45 10.93 5.85 12.59
C SER A 45 11.86 5.34 13.68
N VAL A 46 11.80 5.97 14.85
CA VAL A 46 12.46 5.50 16.08
C VAL A 46 11.98 4.13 16.57
N TYR A 47 10.92 3.59 15.97
CA TYR A 47 10.33 2.30 16.30
C TYR A 47 10.67 1.20 15.27
N SER A 48 11.61 1.44 14.36
CA SER A 48 12.00 0.48 13.31
C SER A 48 12.29 -0.92 13.86
N ASP A 49 12.99 -0.99 14.99
CA ASP A 49 13.39 -2.25 15.62
C ASP A 49 12.24 -2.96 16.37
N GLN A 50 11.07 -2.31 16.45
CA GLN A 50 9.88 -2.83 17.10
C GLN A 50 8.84 -3.36 16.10
N LEU A 51 9.04 -3.15 14.80
CA LEU A 51 8.16 -3.67 13.76
C LEU A 51 8.71 -4.98 13.19
N VAL A 52 7.96 -6.07 13.33
CA VAL A 52 8.27 -7.34 12.65
C VAL A 52 7.11 -7.68 11.72
N LEU A 53 7.38 -7.74 10.41
CA LEU A 53 6.42 -8.21 9.42
C LEU A 53 6.23 -9.72 9.57
N LYS A 54 4.97 -10.17 9.68
CA LYS A 54 4.63 -11.59 9.90
C LYS A 54 3.42 -11.98 9.06
N GLY A 55 3.17 -13.29 8.98
CA GLY A 55 1.94 -13.87 8.44
C GLY A 55 1.73 -13.61 6.95
N GLY A 56 0.47 -13.47 6.55
CA GLY A 56 0.05 -13.38 5.14
C GLY A 56 0.67 -12.21 4.37
N MET A 57 0.97 -11.08 5.02
CA MET A 57 1.63 -9.93 4.38
C MET A 57 3.11 -10.18 4.06
N LEU A 58 3.81 -10.92 4.94
CA LEU A 58 5.17 -11.36 4.63
C LEU A 58 5.14 -12.31 3.42
N MET A 59 4.21 -13.27 3.43
CA MET A 59 4.09 -14.23 2.34
C MET A 59 3.69 -13.56 1.02
N SER A 60 2.80 -12.57 1.02
CA SER A 60 2.39 -11.85 -0.20
C SER A 60 3.51 -11.02 -0.84
N THR A 61 4.59 -10.75 -0.10
CA THR A 61 5.76 -10.01 -0.62
C THR A 61 6.76 -10.95 -1.30
N PHE A 62 6.75 -12.24 -0.95
CA PHE A 62 7.70 -13.25 -1.44
C PHE A 62 7.06 -14.38 -2.26
N ALA A 63 5.72 -14.46 -2.31
CA ALA A 63 5.00 -15.41 -3.13
C ALA A 63 4.92 -14.86 -4.56
N GLU A 64 5.75 -15.44 -5.43
CA GLU A 64 5.76 -15.23 -6.89
C GLU A 64 4.76 -16.18 -7.57
#